data_AF-A0A8T2XEM6-F1
#
_entry.id   AF-A0A8T2XEM6-F1
#
_cell.length_a   1.000
_cell.length_b   1.000
_cell.length_c   1.000
_cell.angle_alpha   90.00
_cell.angle_beta   90.00
_cell.angle_gamma   90.00
#
_symmetry.space_group_name_H-M   'P 1'
#
loop_
_entity.id
_entity.type
_entity.pdbx_description
1 polymer ?
#
loop_
_entity_poly.entity_id
_entity_poly.type
_entity_poly.pdbx_seq_one_letter_code
_entity_poly.pdbx_strand_id
1 'polypeptide(L)'
;MLIHQRSKTADQHGDQSFHVIYPDLSKFFPNLRKHFESFGENILEAVGLQLRSLSSSVVPDILCWFSDLCSWPFFQKNQITSQNSYVHLKGYVGKNAKTIILYILEAIIIEHMEAMVPEIPRVVQVLVSLCRASYCCVSFLDSIMHLLKPIISYSLCKVSAEEKKLVDDSCLNFESLCFEELFLDIRQKNESQDLTAGKDYSRALTIFILASVFGDLSFQRRREILQSLILWADFTSFEPTSSFHDYLCAFQTVLESCKILLVKSLRVFGVCKLQMPRVSDTSTGTLSDSRTELSSWFLSDVFHSSCPPKISEELESNIFDDIASKQKDCNLSVEEIKDFSNVLENLIAKLNPTIELCWNLHHRLAKKLTITSAQCFMYSRCLSSIVLQVQNTQENDSENSCAFKPVDWFPVHWRTGLEALAEVIMKLQESHCWEVASLMLDCLLGVPCCFPAG
;
A
#
# COMPACT_ATOMS: atom_id res chain seq x y z
N MET A 1 16.29 19.84 18.49
CA MET A 1 17.41 20.51 19.17
C MET A 1 17.73 19.78 20.47
N LEU A 2 18.83 19.01 20.50
CA LEU A 2 19.63 18.52 21.66
C LEU A 2 20.56 17.41 21.11
N ILE A 3 21.64 17.78 20.43
CA ILE A 3 23.04 17.89 20.91
C ILE A 3 23.84 16.59 20.68
N HIS A 4 24.82 16.75 19.79
CA HIS A 4 26.03 15.94 19.62
C HIS A 4 26.73 15.63 20.95
N GLN A 5 27.03 14.35 21.19
CA GLN A 5 28.26 13.93 21.87
C GLN A 5 28.73 12.60 21.28
N ARG A 6 29.63 12.70 20.31
CA ARG A 6 30.46 11.59 19.81
C ARG A 6 31.47 11.26 20.92
N SER A 7 31.22 10.19 21.67
CA SER A 7 32.22 9.54 22.52
C SER A 7 32.74 8.31 21.80
N LYS A 8 34.04 8.32 21.49
CA LYS A 8 34.80 7.17 21.00
C LYS A 8 34.80 6.08 22.08
N THR A 9 34.16 4.95 21.81
CA THR A 9 34.66 3.57 22.06
C THR A 9 33.51 2.57 21.89
N ALA A 10 33.84 1.41 21.31
CA ALA A 10 33.04 0.20 21.11
C ALA A 10 32.30 0.11 19.75
N ASP A 11 33.11 -0.12 18.71
CA ASP A 11 32.80 -1.09 17.66
C ASP A 11 32.15 -2.35 18.28
N GLN A 12 30.97 -2.76 17.79
CA GLN A 12 30.54 -4.16 17.65
C GLN A 12 29.04 -4.38 17.34
N HIS A 13 28.25 -3.35 16.99
CA HIS A 13 26.81 -3.60 16.66
C HIS A 13 26.20 -2.80 15.51
N GLY A 14 26.99 -2.32 14.56
CA GLY A 14 26.47 -1.82 13.29
C GLY A 14 27.39 -2.31 12.18
N ASP A 15 26.91 -3.26 11.36
CA ASP A 15 27.42 -3.58 10.00
C ASP A 15 26.83 -4.94 9.55
N GLN A 16 25.51 -5.01 9.41
CA GLN A 16 24.86 -6.14 8.71
C GLN A 16 24.18 -5.74 7.39
N SER A 17 24.19 -4.46 7.02
CA SER A 17 23.31 -3.93 5.99
C SER A 17 23.84 -4.02 4.54
N PHE A 18 25.14 -4.28 4.32
CA PHE A 18 25.74 -4.16 2.97
C PHE A 18 26.41 -5.42 2.39
N HIS A 19 26.21 -6.59 2.98
CA HIS A 19 26.87 -7.86 2.59
C HIS A 19 26.61 -8.36 1.15
N VAL A 20 25.97 -7.58 0.28
CA VAL A 20 25.58 -8.03 -1.07
C VAL A 20 25.80 -6.95 -2.12
N ILE A 21 27.05 -6.50 -2.29
CA ILE A 21 27.48 -5.79 -3.50
C ILE A 21 28.54 -6.63 -4.19
N TYR A 22 28.12 -7.47 -5.12
CA TYR A 22 29.02 -8.35 -5.85
C TYR A 22 29.30 -7.82 -7.25
N PRO A 23 30.52 -7.38 -7.59
CA PRO A 23 30.85 -7.20 -8.99
C PRO A 23 30.77 -8.57 -9.67
N ASP A 24 30.35 -8.60 -10.94
CA ASP A 24 30.34 -9.84 -11.73
C ASP A 24 31.75 -10.48 -11.79
N LEU A 25 32.79 -9.66 -11.60
CA LEU A 25 34.19 -10.08 -11.44
C LEU A 25 34.43 -11.06 -10.28
N SER A 26 33.61 -11.03 -9.23
CA SER A 26 33.69 -11.96 -8.10
C SER A 26 33.51 -13.43 -8.50
N LYS A 27 32.87 -13.69 -9.65
CA LYS A 27 32.72 -15.04 -10.22
C LYS A 27 34.03 -15.58 -10.80
N PHE A 28 34.84 -14.69 -11.37
CA PHE A 28 36.14 -15.03 -11.94
C PHE A 28 37.23 -15.10 -10.85
N PHE A 29 37.04 -14.35 -9.76
CA PHE A 29 37.98 -14.29 -8.65
C PHE A 29 37.27 -14.48 -7.28
N PRO A 30 36.80 -15.70 -6.97
CA PRO A 30 36.04 -15.96 -5.75
C PRO A 30 36.85 -15.67 -4.48
N ASN A 31 38.17 -15.82 -4.53
CA ASN A 31 39.08 -15.51 -3.42
C ASN A 31 39.13 -14.00 -3.09
N LEU A 32 38.73 -13.13 -4.02
CA LEU A 32 38.70 -11.68 -3.84
C LEU A 32 37.31 -11.14 -3.49
N ARG A 33 36.31 -12.01 -3.31
CA ARG A 33 34.92 -11.62 -3.04
C ARG A 33 34.78 -10.60 -1.91
N LYS A 34 35.44 -10.81 -0.77
CA LYS A 34 35.42 -9.88 0.37
C LYS A 34 36.06 -8.52 0.07
N HIS A 35 37.11 -8.49 -0.74
CA HIS A 35 37.76 -7.25 -1.15
C HIS A 35 36.85 -6.45 -2.08
N PHE A 36 36.13 -7.13 -2.96
CA PHE A 36 35.16 -6.50 -3.83
C PHE A 36 33.93 -5.97 -3.08
N GLU A 37 33.42 -6.72 -2.09
CA GLU A 37 32.34 -6.27 -1.19
C GLU A 37 32.78 -4.97 -0.48
N SER A 38 33.90 -5.01 0.23
CA SER A 38 34.43 -3.85 0.97
C SER A 38 34.71 -2.65 0.05
N PHE A 39 35.23 -2.90 -1.16
CA PHE A 39 35.44 -1.83 -2.13
C PHE A 39 34.12 -1.19 -2.59
N GLY A 40 33.09 -1.99 -2.87
CA GLY A 40 31.76 -1.49 -3.23
C GLY A 40 31.10 -0.71 -2.09
N GLU A 41 31.23 -1.20 -0.86
CA GLU A 41 30.78 -0.51 0.36
C GLU A 41 31.46 0.84 0.53
N ASN A 42 32.80 0.89 0.38
CA ASN A 42 33.56 2.14 0.48
C ASN A 42 33.14 3.17 -0.58
N ILE A 43 32.85 2.73 -1.82
CA ILE A 43 32.35 3.63 -2.87
C ILE A 43 30.98 4.19 -2.48
N LEU A 44 30.05 3.32 -2.07
CA LEU A 44 28.72 3.77 -1.66
C LEU A 44 28.80 4.70 -0.45
N GLU A 45 29.64 4.41 0.54
CA GLU A 45 29.85 5.29 1.68
C GLU A 45 30.34 6.66 1.22
N ALA A 46 31.34 6.71 0.33
CA ALA A 46 31.85 7.96 -0.22
C ALA A 46 30.77 8.75 -0.97
N VAL A 47 29.95 8.09 -1.80
CA VAL A 47 28.81 8.71 -2.50
C VAL A 47 27.77 9.23 -1.51
N GLY A 48 27.42 8.44 -0.50
CA GLY A 48 26.48 8.83 0.55
C GLY A 48 26.96 10.04 1.35
N LEU A 49 28.25 10.09 1.70
CA LEU A 49 28.86 11.24 2.37
C LEU A 49 28.84 12.50 1.49
N GLN A 50 29.10 12.35 0.18
CA GLN A 50 28.99 13.47 -0.75
C GLN A 50 27.56 13.99 -0.83
N LEU A 51 26.56 13.13 -0.98
CA LEU A 51 25.15 13.51 -1.04
C LEU A 51 24.70 14.26 0.23
N ARG A 52 25.16 13.81 1.40
CA ARG A 52 24.88 14.46 2.70
C ARG A 52 25.61 15.80 2.87
N SER A 53 26.68 16.05 2.11
CA SER A 53 27.45 17.30 2.20
C SER A 53 26.93 18.42 1.28
N LEU A 54 26.05 18.10 0.33
CA LEU A 54 25.49 19.07 -0.61
C LEU A 54 24.49 19.99 0.08
N SER A 55 24.33 21.22 -0.43
CA SER A 55 23.31 22.13 0.08
C SER A 55 21.91 21.70 -0.35
N SER A 56 20.92 21.96 0.52
CA SER A 56 19.51 21.64 0.24
C SER A 56 18.94 22.31 -1.02
N SER A 57 19.58 23.38 -1.51
CA SER A 57 19.22 24.04 -2.76
C SER A 57 19.40 23.17 -4.00
N VAL A 58 20.21 22.11 -3.92
CA VAL A 58 20.53 21.20 -5.05
C VAL A 58 19.60 19.97 -5.06
N VAL A 59 18.69 19.83 -4.09
CA VAL A 59 17.75 18.71 -3.99
C VAL A 59 16.95 18.46 -5.28
N PRO A 60 16.42 19.48 -5.98
CA PRO A 60 15.91 19.36 -7.34
C PRO A 60 16.76 18.51 -8.29
N ASP A 61 18.05 18.84 -8.38
CA ASP A 61 18.99 18.22 -9.31
C ASP A 61 19.38 16.82 -8.82
N ILE A 62 19.50 16.63 -7.51
CA ILE A 62 19.75 15.31 -6.88
C ILE A 62 18.60 14.35 -7.21
N LEU A 63 17.35 14.80 -7.09
CA LEU A 63 16.18 13.95 -7.39
C LEU A 63 16.07 13.63 -8.88
N CYS A 64 16.35 14.59 -9.76
CA CYS A 64 16.43 14.33 -11.21
C CYS A 64 17.51 13.29 -11.53
N TRP A 65 18.74 13.49 -11.03
CA TRP A 65 19.83 12.54 -11.19
C TRP A 65 19.47 11.14 -10.63
N PHE A 66 18.82 11.10 -9.48
CA PHE A 66 18.40 9.84 -8.88
C PHE A 66 17.32 9.13 -9.70
N SER A 67 16.39 9.88 -10.30
CA SER A 67 15.39 9.35 -11.24
C SER A 67 16.04 8.74 -12.49
N ASP A 68 17.06 9.41 -13.04
CA ASP A 68 17.84 8.90 -14.17
C ASP A 68 18.60 7.62 -13.79
N LEU A 69 19.21 7.60 -12.60
CA LEU A 69 19.88 6.43 -12.04
C LEU A 69 18.91 5.25 -11.87
N CYS A 70 17.68 5.51 -11.39
CA CYS A 70 16.65 4.50 -11.25
C CYS A 70 16.26 3.89 -12.61
N SER A 71 16.21 4.72 -13.65
CA SER A 71 15.86 4.33 -15.03
C SER A 71 17.00 3.61 -15.76
N TRP A 72 18.19 3.55 -15.18
CA TRP A 72 19.36 3.01 -15.87
C TRP A 72 19.15 1.52 -16.20
N PRO A 73 19.40 1.09 -17.46
CA PRO A 73 19.33 -0.30 -17.82
C PRO A 73 20.56 -1.02 -17.27
N PHE A 74 20.53 -1.39 -15.99
CA PHE A 74 21.57 -2.24 -15.37
C PHE A 74 21.72 -3.58 -16.09
N PHE A 75 20.75 -3.94 -16.94
CA PHE A 75 20.83 -5.03 -17.91
C PHE A 75 20.91 -4.49 -19.34
N GLN A 76 22.08 -4.59 -19.96
CA GLN A 76 22.18 -4.42 -21.41
C GLN A 76 21.58 -5.65 -22.10
N LYS A 77 20.52 -5.46 -22.90
CA LYS A 77 20.04 -6.46 -23.88
C LYS A 77 21.10 -6.61 -24.98
N ASN A 78 22.21 -7.30 -24.69
CA ASN A 78 23.01 -7.89 -25.75
C ASN A 78 22.25 -9.12 -26.25
N GLN A 79 21.26 -8.88 -27.12
CA GLN A 79 20.82 -9.89 -28.06
C GLN A 79 22.03 -10.24 -28.90
N ILE A 80 22.67 -11.36 -28.63
CA ILE A 80 23.48 -12.21 -29.53
C ILE A 80 24.32 -13.11 -28.59
N THR A 81 23.99 -14.41 -28.60
CA THR A 81 24.79 -15.54 -28.08
C THR A 81 25.06 -15.68 -26.57
N SER A 82 24.24 -16.48 -25.88
CA SER A 82 24.67 -17.69 -25.12
C SER A 82 23.57 -18.16 -24.17
N GLN A 83 22.97 -19.31 -24.47
CA GLN A 83 21.65 -19.69 -23.93
C GLN A 83 21.64 -20.27 -22.51
N ASN A 84 22.79 -20.60 -21.89
CA ASN A 84 22.77 -21.44 -20.68
C ASN A 84 23.56 -20.95 -19.45
N SER A 85 24.31 -19.83 -19.50
CA SER A 85 24.99 -19.27 -18.30
C SER A 85 24.41 -17.92 -17.80
N TYR A 86 23.50 -17.34 -18.57
CA TYR A 86 22.99 -15.97 -18.38
C TYR A 86 22.00 -15.82 -17.21
N VAL A 87 21.32 -16.89 -16.81
CA VAL A 87 20.24 -16.84 -15.79
C VAL A 87 20.81 -16.50 -14.40
N HIS A 88 22.01 -16.98 -14.07
CA HIS A 88 22.68 -16.66 -12.81
C HIS A 88 23.36 -15.29 -12.78
N LEU A 89 23.65 -14.67 -13.94
CA LEU A 89 24.11 -13.27 -14.02
C LEU A 89 22.96 -12.28 -13.79
N LYS A 90 21.75 -12.66 -14.23
CA LYS A 90 20.53 -11.86 -14.10
C LYS A 90 20.15 -11.52 -12.65
N GLY A 91 20.42 -12.42 -11.70
CA GLY A 91 20.03 -12.24 -10.29
C GLY A 91 20.89 -11.26 -9.49
N TYR A 92 22.21 -11.30 -9.66
CA TYR A 92 23.13 -10.50 -8.82
C TYR A 92 23.11 -9.01 -9.19
N VAL A 93 23.09 -8.69 -10.48
CA VAL A 93 23.04 -7.29 -10.94
C VAL A 93 21.77 -6.59 -10.46
N GLY A 94 20.62 -7.26 -10.56
CA GLY A 94 19.35 -6.71 -10.06
C GLY A 94 19.34 -6.55 -8.53
N LYS A 95 19.95 -7.49 -7.80
CA LYS A 95 20.08 -7.38 -6.34
C LYS A 95 20.99 -6.22 -5.93
N ASN A 96 22.14 -6.06 -6.59
CA ASN A 96 23.04 -4.94 -6.35
C ASN A 96 22.35 -3.60 -6.67
N ALA A 97 21.63 -3.51 -7.79
CA ALA A 97 20.89 -2.31 -8.17
C ALA A 97 19.88 -1.92 -7.07
N LYS A 98 19.08 -2.88 -6.56
CA LYS A 98 18.16 -2.64 -5.43
C LYS A 98 18.88 -2.10 -4.20
N THR A 99 19.99 -2.72 -3.79
CA THR A 99 20.77 -2.29 -2.63
C THR A 99 21.34 -0.87 -2.81
N ILE A 100 21.92 -0.58 -3.98
CA ILE A 100 22.49 0.73 -4.31
C ILE A 100 21.41 1.82 -4.29
N ILE A 101 20.28 1.58 -4.97
CA ILE A 101 19.17 2.54 -5.07
C ILE A 101 18.57 2.81 -3.69
N LEU A 102 18.34 1.77 -2.88
CA LEU A 102 17.81 1.93 -1.52
C LEU A 102 18.77 2.74 -0.63
N TYR A 103 20.06 2.43 -0.69
CA TYR A 103 21.08 3.14 0.09
C TYR A 103 21.18 4.62 -0.29
N ILE A 104 21.21 4.91 -1.60
CA ILE A 104 21.27 6.29 -2.09
C ILE A 104 20.03 7.06 -1.66
N LEU A 105 18.84 6.46 -1.79
CA LEU A 105 17.59 7.08 -1.35
C LEU A 105 17.61 7.39 0.15
N GLU A 106 18.05 6.43 0.97
CA GLU A 106 18.18 6.61 2.41
C GLU A 106 19.16 7.75 2.75
N ALA A 107 20.31 7.81 2.07
CA ALA A 107 21.28 8.89 2.26
C ALA A 107 20.70 10.27 1.89
N ILE A 108 19.89 10.36 0.83
CA ILE A 108 19.20 11.60 0.44
C ILE A 108 18.18 11.99 1.50
N ILE A 109 17.33 11.07 1.95
CA ILE A 109 16.25 11.37 2.91
C ILE A 109 16.82 11.79 4.26
N ILE A 110 17.86 11.11 4.77
CA ILE A 110 18.46 11.43 6.08
C ILE A 110 18.89 12.90 6.18
N GLU A 111 19.45 13.47 5.12
CA GLU A 111 19.93 14.86 5.13
C GLU A 111 18.90 15.85 4.60
N HIS A 112 18.15 15.47 3.56
CA HIS A 112 17.37 16.41 2.75
C HIS A 112 15.86 16.27 2.88
N MET A 113 15.35 15.50 3.86
CA MET A 113 13.91 15.26 4.04
C MET A 113 13.04 16.53 3.96
N GLU A 114 13.43 17.60 4.66
CA GLU A 114 12.65 18.85 4.68
C GLU A 114 12.64 19.54 3.31
N ALA A 115 13.77 19.52 2.60
CA ALA A 115 13.91 20.12 1.28
C ALA A 115 13.27 19.28 0.17
N MET A 116 12.97 18.00 0.42
CA MET A 116 12.19 17.15 -0.48
C MET A 116 10.68 17.44 -0.43
N VAL A 117 10.16 18.02 0.65
CA VAL A 117 8.72 18.33 0.84
C VAL A 117 8.13 19.17 -0.31
N PRO A 118 8.75 20.27 -0.79
CA PRO A 118 8.24 21.01 -1.96
C PRO A 118 8.46 20.28 -3.29
N GLU A 119 9.28 19.23 -3.32
CA GLU A 119 9.73 18.52 -4.51
C GLU A 119 8.99 17.19 -4.75
N ILE A 120 7.79 17.02 -4.19
CA ILE A 120 6.99 15.79 -4.38
C ILE A 120 6.78 15.42 -5.84
N PRO A 121 6.53 16.34 -6.80
CA PRO A 121 6.43 15.96 -8.20
C PRO A 121 7.68 15.21 -8.70
N ARG A 122 8.88 15.64 -8.29
CA ARG A 122 10.14 14.95 -8.62
C ARG A 122 10.31 13.63 -7.86
N VAL A 123 9.87 13.56 -6.60
CA VAL A 123 9.83 12.30 -5.85
C VAL A 123 8.92 11.28 -6.53
N VAL A 124 7.76 11.70 -7.05
CA VAL A 124 6.88 10.82 -7.82
C VAL A 124 7.49 10.47 -9.18
N GLN A 125 8.28 11.36 -9.80
CA GLN A 125 9.04 11.01 -11.00
C GLN A 125 10.04 9.87 -10.76
N VAL A 126 10.74 9.87 -9.61
CA VAL A 126 11.61 8.76 -9.19
C VAL A 126 10.82 7.45 -9.11
N LEU A 127 9.62 7.50 -8.53
CA LEU A 127 8.71 6.36 -8.43
C LEU A 127 8.26 5.85 -9.82
N VAL A 128 7.94 6.75 -10.75
CA VAL A 128 7.65 6.41 -12.16
C VAL A 128 8.85 5.73 -12.81
N SER A 129 10.06 6.27 -12.63
CA SER A 129 11.30 5.68 -13.13
C SER A 129 11.52 4.27 -12.59
N LEU A 130 11.22 4.03 -11.31
CA LEU A 130 11.27 2.70 -10.69
C LEU A 130 10.23 1.74 -11.25
N CYS A 131 9.02 2.20 -11.59
CA CYS A 131 8.02 1.35 -12.27
C CYS A 131 8.53 0.82 -13.62
N ARG A 132 9.40 1.59 -14.31
CA ARG A 132 9.97 1.23 -15.61
C ARG A 132 11.22 0.38 -15.51
N ALA A 133 11.81 0.27 -14.32
CA ALA A 133 13.05 -0.45 -14.10
C ALA A 133 12.86 -1.97 -14.09
N SER A 134 13.64 -2.68 -14.91
CA SER A 134 13.60 -4.15 -15.02
C SER A 134 14.02 -4.93 -13.77
N TYR A 135 14.71 -4.28 -12.83
CA TYR A 135 15.07 -4.88 -11.54
C TYR A 135 14.00 -4.63 -10.48
N CYS A 136 13.01 -3.77 -10.72
CA CYS A 136 11.99 -3.42 -9.75
C CYS A 136 10.93 -4.52 -9.64
N CYS A 137 10.42 -4.73 -8.43
CA CYS A 137 9.31 -5.63 -8.11
C CYS A 137 8.56 -5.04 -6.91
N VAL A 138 7.36 -5.54 -6.61
CA VAL A 138 6.52 -4.93 -5.56
C VAL A 138 7.21 -4.93 -4.19
N SER A 139 7.92 -6.00 -3.82
CA SER A 139 8.64 -6.05 -2.52
C SER A 139 9.78 -5.02 -2.39
N PHE A 140 10.45 -4.70 -3.51
CA PHE A 140 11.47 -3.65 -3.49
C PHE A 140 10.84 -2.27 -3.41
N LEU A 141 9.79 -2.05 -4.19
CA LEU A 141 9.03 -0.81 -4.18
C LEU A 141 8.35 -0.56 -2.83
N ASP A 142 7.93 -1.62 -2.13
CA ASP A 142 7.45 -1.54 -0.75
C ASP A 142 8.53 -0.97 0.18
N SER A 143 9.78 -1.42 0.06
CA SER A 143 10.91 -0.87 0.84
C SER A 143 11.15 0.62 0.52
N ILE A 144 11.03 1.01 -0.75
CA ILE A 144 11.12 2.41 -1.18
C ILE A 144 9.96 3.24 -0.60
N MET A 145 8.73 2.71 -0.62
CA MET A 145 7.55 3.38 -0.11
C MET A 145 7.59 3.53 1.41
N HIS A 146 8.21 2.62 2.17
CA HIS A 146 8.43 2.82 3.61
C HIS A 146 9.24 4.08 3.91
N LEU A 147 10.18 4.46 3.03
CA LEU A 147 10.98 5.67 3.16
C LEU A 147 10.25 6.91 2.65
N LEU A 148 9.56 6.82 1.51
CA LEU A 148 8.98 7.99 0.83
C LEU A 148 7.56 8.35 1.27
N LYS A 149 6.76 7.36 1.68
CA LYS A 149 5.35 7.57 2.04
C LYS A 149 5.16 8.66 3.11
N PRO A 150 5.93 8.72 4.21
CA PRO A 150 5.75 9.77 5.21
C PRO A 150 5.87 11.19 4.64
N ILE A 151 6.82 11.42 3.73
CA ILE A 151 7.06 12.72 3.09
C ILE A 151 5.92 13.05 2.13
N ILE A 152 5.51 12.06 1.31
CA ILE A 152 4.40 12.20 0.35
C ILE A 152 3.09 12.50 1.09
N SER A 153 2.74 11.71 2.11
CA SER A 153 1.54 11.88 2.92
C SER A 153 1.53 13.23 3.62
N TYR A 154 2.67 13.67 4.17
CA TYR A 154 2.78 14.98 4.80
C TYR A 154 2.47 16.12 3.81
N SER A 155 3.08 16.11 2.63
CA SER A 155 2.86 17.14 1.62
C SER A 155 1.43 17.12 1.09
N LEU A 156 0.84 15.95 0.83
CA LEU A 156 -0.55 15.82 0.41
C LEU A 156 -1.52 16.40 1.45
N CYS A 157 -1.32 16.08 2.73
CA CYS A 157 -2.14 16.64 3.81
C CYS A 157 -1.96 18.16 3.95
N LYS A 158 -0.72 18.65 3.88
CA LYS A 158 -0.41 20.08 4.02
C LYS A 158 -1.06 20.89 2.90
N VAL A 159 -0.86 20.47 1.65
CA VAL A 159 -1.38 21.19 0.48
C VAL A 159 -2.90 21.10 0.42
N SER A 160 -3.52 19.96 0.76
CA SER A 160 -4.99 19.86 0.84
C SER A 160 -5.60 20.86 1.84
N ALA A 161 -4.95 21.08 2.99
CA ALA A 161 -5.41 22.05 3.98
C ALA A 161 -5.24 23.52 3.53
N GLU A 162 -4.30 23.78 2.62
CA GLU A 162 -4.04 25.10 2.03
C GLU A 162 -4.96 25.36 0.81
N GLU A 163 -5.15 24.37 -0.07
CA GLU A 163 -6.04 24.42 -1.23
C GLU A 163 -7.51 24.63 -0.83
N LYS A 164 -7.98 23.98 0.25
CA LYS A 164 -9.34 24.22 0.78
C LYS A 164 -9.62 25.68 1.19
N LYS A 165 -8.58 26.52 1.35
CA LYS A 165 -8.70 27.94 1.68
C LYS A 165 -8.69 28.84 0.44
N LEU A 166 -8.28 28.33 -0.72
CA LEU A 166 -8.11 29.08 -1.96
C LEU A 166 -9.14 28.62 -2.98
N VAL A 167 -10.22 29.40 -3.13
CA VAL A 167 -11.35 29.11 -4.03
C VAL A 167 -11.04 29.62 -5.45
N ASP A 168 -9.99 29.11 -6.09
CA ASP A 168 -9.67 29.50 -7.48
C ASP A 168 -9.56 28.28 -8.41
N ASP A 169 -10.51 28.17 -9.32
CA ASP A 169 -10.78 27.00 -10.20
C ASP A 169 -9.80 26.84 -11.37
N SER A 170 -8.72 27.64 -11.44
CA SER A 170 -7.87 27.72 -12.64
C SER A 170 -6.53 26.98 -12.56
N CYS A 171 -6.12 26.49 -11.38
CA CYS A 171 -4.87 25.74 -11.22
C CYS A 171 -5.10 24.22 -11.20
N LEU A 172 -4.18 23.44 -11.79
CA LEU A 172 -4.17 21.99 -11.63
C LEU A 172 -4.02 21.65 -10.15
N ASN A 173 -4.92 20.84 -9.59
CA ASN A 173 -4.79 20.40 -8.21
C ASN A 173 -3.47 19.65 -8.00
N PHE A 174 -2.89 19.77 -6.81
CA PHE A 174 -1.57 19.21 -6.49
C PHE A 174 -1.48 17.70 -6.74
N GLU A 175 -2.57 16.97 -6.52
CA GLU A 175 -2.66 15.53 -6.84
C GLU A 175 -2.46 15.24 -8.33
N SER A 176 -3.04 16.05 -9.22
CA SER A 176 -2.83 15.95 -10.67
C SER A 176 -1.37 16.23 -11.01
N LEU A 177 -0.80 17.31 -10.46
CA LEU A 177 0.58 17.68 -10.73
C LEU A 177 1.55 16.55 -10.36
N CYS A 178 1.29 15.85 -9.25
CA CYS A 178 2.17 14.80 -8.76
C CYS A 178 1.92 13.45 -9.45
N PHE A 179 0.66 13.04 -9.65
CA PHE A 179 0.32 11.64 -9.95
C PHE A 179 -0.27 11.40 -11.34
N GLU A 180 -0.50 12.42 -12.17
CA GLU A 180 -1.21 12.24 -13.45
C GLU A 180 -0.52 11.23 -14.39
N GLU A 181 0.82 11.15 -14.41
CA GLU A 181 1.53 10.14 -15.20
C GLU A 181 1.15 8.71 -14.77
N LEU A 182 1.03 8.46 -13.45
CA LEU A 182 0.61 7.16 -12.91
C LEU A 182 -0.87 6.87 -13.17
N PHE A 183 -1.73 7.88 -13.14
CA PHE A 183 -3.14 7.74 -13.51
C PHE A 183 -3.32 7.38 -14.99
N LEU A 184 -2.64 8.09 -15.88
CA LEU A 184 -2.66 7.80 -17.32
C LEU A 184 -2.17 6.39 -17.62
N ASP A 185 -1.20 5.90 -16.84
CA ASP A 185 -0.64 4.57 -16.96
C ASP A 185 -1.66 3.44 -16.79
N ILE A 186 -2.64 3.62 -15.88
CA ILE A 186 -3.67 2.63 -15.54
C ILE A 186 -5.03 2.89 -16.20
N ARG A 187 -5.31 4.10 -16.70
CA ARG A 187 -6.58 4.43 -17.37
C ARG A 187 -6.77 3.70 -18.70
N GLN A 188 -5.69 3.38 -19.41
CA GLN A 188 -5.76 2.80 -20.75
C GLN A 188 -5.27 1.35 -20.75
N LYS A 189 -6.19 0.41 -20.97
CA LYS A 189 -5.84 -0.96 -21.38
C LYS A 189 -5.41 -0.88 -22.86
N ASN A 190 -4.12 -0.60 -23.12
CA ASN A 190 -3.55 -0.30 -24.44
C ASN A 190 -4.36 -0.89 -25.62
N GLU A 191 -5.18 -0.08 -26.29
CA GLU A 191 -5.83 -0.46 -27.55
C GLU A 191 -4.88 -0.31 -28.75
N SER A 192 -3.71 0.29 -28.57
CA SER A 192 -2.70 0.39 -29.63
C SER A 192 -1.75 -0.80 -29.61
N GLN A 193 -1.97 -1.69 -30.57
CA GLN A 193 -0.98 -2.59 -31.16
C GLN A 193 0.16 -1.81 -31.87
N ASP A 194 0.66 -0.72 -31.30
CA ASP A 194 1.84 -0.04 -31.85
C ASP A 194 3.10 -0.70 -31.30
N LEU A 195 3.58 -1.66 -32.09
CA LEU A 195 4.78 -2.49 -31.97
C LEU A 195 6.12 -1.70 -31.96
N THR A 196 6.13 -0.41 -31.64
CA THR A 196 7.34 0.41 -31.77
C THR A 196 7.50 1.41 -30.63
N ALA A 197 7.76 0.90 -29.41
CA ALA A 197 8.70 1.44 -28.40
C ALA A 197 8.39 0.86 -26.99
N GLY A 198 9.12 -0.18 -26.59
CA GLY A 198 9.55 -0.39 -25.20
C GLY A 198 8.52 -0.47 -24.06
N LYS A 199 7.33 -1.05 -24.24
CA LYS A 199 6.38 -1.31 -23.12
C LYS A 199 6.62 -2.70 -22.49
N ASP A 200 7.79 -2.91 -21.90
CA ASP A 200 8.19 -4.15 -21.19
C ASP A 200 8.16 -3.96 -19.65
N TYR A 201 7.21 -3.22 -19.06
CA TYR A 201 7.14 -3.08 -17.60
C TYR A 201 5.74 -3.34 -17.02
N SER A 202 5.72 -4.01 -15.87
CA SER A 202 4.49 -4.48 -15.22
C SER A 202 3.71 -3.33 -14.60
N ARG A 203 2.44 -3.19 -14.97
CA ARG A 203 1.51 -2.19 -14.40
C ARG A 203 1.19 -2.43 -12.94
N ALA A 204 1.47 -3.64 -12.43
CA ALA A 204 1.36 -3.97 -11.02
C ALA A 204 2.14 -2.99 -10.12
N LEU A 205 3.30 -2.50 -10.58
CA LEU A 205 4.10 -1.53 -9.82
C LEU A 205 3.35 -0.19 -9.69
N THR A 206 2.80 0.34 -10.79
CA THR A 206 2.00 1.56 -10.75
C THR A 206 0.77 1.41 -9.85
N ILE A 207 0.06 0.28 -9.95
CA ILE A 207 -1.08 -0.04 -9.09
C ILE A 207 -0.65 -0.02 -7.61
N PHE A 208 0.48 -0.63 -7.28
CA PHE A 208 1.01 -0.67 -5.92
C PHE A 208 1.32 0.73 -5.35
N ILE A 209 1.91 1.63 -6.15
CA ILE A 209 2.20 3.00 -5.71
C ILE A 209 0.92 3.75 -5.39
N LEU A 210 -0.03 3.74 -6.33
CA LEU A 210 -1.33 4.39 -6.16
C LEU A 210 -2.10 3.81 -4.96
N ALA A 211 -2.01 2.48 -4.75
CA ALA A 211 -2.58 1.81 -3.58
C ALA A 211 -1.92 2.25 -2.26
N SER A 212 -0.62 2.51 -2.28
CA SER A 212 0.17 2.89 -1.10
C SER A 212 -0.17 4.29 -0.60
N VAL A 213 -0.47 5.23 -1.51
CA VAL A 213 -0.90 6.60 -1.20
C VAL A 213 -2.42 6.78 -1.19
N PHE A 214 -3.18 5.72 -1.45
CA PHE A 214 -4.64 5.74 -1.62
C PHE A 214 -5.37 6.47 -0.48
N GLY A 215 -4.95 6.22 0.76
CA GLY A 215 -5.55 6.83 1.96
C GLY A 215 -5.32 8.33 2.11
N ASP A 216 -4.36 8.89 1.38
CA ASP A 216 -3.99 10.31 1.44
C ASP A 216 -4.59 11.13 0.28
N LEU A 217 -5.08 10.45 -0.75
CA LEU A 217 -5.70 11.08 -1.93
C LEU A 217 -7.15 11.51 -1.69
N SER A 218 -7.63 12.47 -2.48
CA SER A 218 -9.02 12.90 -2.54
C SER A 218 -9.97 11.78 -2.96
N PHE A 219 -11.25 11.93 -2.62
CA PHE A 219 -12.28 10.97 -3.02
C PHE A 219 -12.33 10.75 -4.53
N GLN A 220 -12.28 11.84 -5.30
CA GLN A 220 -12.29 11.81 -6.76
C GLN A 220 -11.18 10.91 -7.30
N ARG A 221 -9.95 11.07 -6.78
CA ARG A 221 -8.80 10.26 -7.20
C ARG A 221 -8.90 8.82 -6.74
N ARG A 222 -9.35 8.55 -5.51
CA ARG A 222 -9.62 7.18 -5.03
C ARG A 222 -10.60 6.44 -5.93
N ARG A 223 -11.71 7.08 -6.30
CA ARG A 223 -12.70 6.51 -7.21
C ARG A 223 -12.10 6.19 -8.56
N GLU A 224 -11.33 7.14 -9.11
CA GLU A 224 -10.68 6.99 -10.40
C GLU A 224 -9.70 5.80 -10.45
N ILE A 225 -8.95 5.59 -9.36
CA ILE A 225 -8.10 4.40 -9.18
C ILE A 225 -8.96 3.15 -9.28
N LEU A 226 -9.98 3.02 -8.43
CA LEU A 226 -10.80 1.80 -8.38
C LEU A 226 -11.50 1.52 -9.71
N GLN A 227 -12.00 2.55 -10.40
CA GLN A 227 -12.60 2.42 -11.73
C GLN A 227 -11.60 1.92 -12.77
N SER A 228 -10.37 2.44 -12.74
CA SER A 228 -9.30 2.01 -13.64
C SER A 228 -8.89 0.56 -13.36
N LEU A 229 -8.83 0.15 -12.08
CA LEU A 229 -8.44 -1.21 -11.68
C LEU A 229 -9.39 -2.31 -12.16
N ILE A 230 -10.65 -1.98 -12.46
CA ILE A 230 -11.62 -2.92 -13.07
C ILE A 230 -11.14 -3.42 -14.45
N LEU A 231 -10.28 -2.66 -15.15
CA LEU A 231 -9.67 -3.05 -16.43
C LEU A 231 -8.49 -4.02 -16.27
N TRP A 232 -7.89 -4.05 -15.08
CA TRP A 232 -6.69 -4.81 -14.75
C TRP A 232 -6.95 -6.00 -13.84
N ALA A 233 -8.18 -6.13 -13.31
CA ALA A 233 -8.57 -7.20 -12.41
C ALA A 233 -8.41 -8.59 -13.06
N ASP A 234 -8.58 -8.70 -14.39
CA ASP A 234 -8.45 -9.91 -15.19
C ASP A 234 -7.00 -10.16 -15.68
N PHE A 235 -5.98 -9.71 -14.93
CA PHE A 235 -4.57 -9.74 -15.35
C PHE A 235 -4.07 -11.12 -15.81
N THR A 236 -4.61 -12.22 -15.27
CA THR A 236 -4.26 -13.58 -15.69
C THR A 236 -4.58 -13.88 -17.16
N SER A 237 -5.42 -13.09 -17.81
CA SER A 237 -5.81 -13.28 -19.21
C SER A 237 -4.82 -12.68 -20.21
N PHE A 238 -3.99 -11.71 -19.80
CA PHE A 238 -3.11 -10.97 -20.72
C PHE A 238 -1.66 -10.82 -20.22
N GLU A 239 -1.38 -11.08 -18.94
CA GLU A 239 -0.03 -11.01 -18.37
C GLU A 239 0.64 -12.40 -18.28
N PRO A 240 1.98 -12.48 -18.36
CA PRO A 240 2.69 -13.72 -18.10
C PRO A 240 2.61 -14.13 -16.63
N THR A 241 2.65 -15.43 -16.35
CA THR A 241 2.60 -15.96 -14.97
C THR A 241 3.71 -15.42 -14.07
N SER A 242 4.83 -14.97 -14.63
CA SER A 242 5.93 -14.35 -13.89
C SER A 242 5.57 -13.02 -13.22
N SER A 243 4.54 -12.30 -13.69
CA SER A 243 4.09 -11.03 -13.08
C SER A 243 2.90 -11.21 -12.12
N PHE A 244 2.31 -12.40 -12.02
CA PHE A 244 1.13 -12.64 -11.19
C PHE A 244 1.37 -12.31 -9.71
N HIS A 245 2.56 -12.65 -9.19
CA HIS A 245 2.95 -12.29 -7.83
C HIS A 245 2.84 -10.78 -7.57
N ASP A 246 3.37 -9.96 -8.48
CA ASP A 246 3.36 -8.51 -8.33
C ASP A 246 1.93 -7.96 -8.40
N TYR A 247 1.10 -8.45 -9.32
CA TYR A 247 -0.31 -8.06 -9.38
C TYR A 247 -1.08 -8.44 -8.11
N LEU A 248 -0.91 -9.66 -7.59
CA LEU A 248 -1.55 -10.09 -6.34
C LEU A 248 -1.14 -9.20 -5.16
N CYS A 249 0.15 -8.86 -5.03
CA CYS A 249 0.63 -7.94 -3.99
C CYS A 249 0.06 -6.52 -4.17
N ALA A 250 -0.03 -6.03 -5.41
CA ALA A 250 -0.61 -4.73 -5.71
C ALA A 250 -2.10 -4.68 -5.33
N PHE A 251 -2.90 -5.67 -5.75
CA PHE A 251 -4.32 -5.77 -5.39
C PHE A 251 -4.54 -6.00 -3.89
N GLN A 252 -3.65 -6.76 -3.22
CA GLN A 252 -3.67 -6.89 -1.77
C GLN A 252 -3.51 -5.54 -1.08
N THR A 253 -2.60 -4.69 -1.59
CA THR A 253 -2.37 -3.35 -1.05
C THR A 253 -3.57 -2.44 -1.31
N VAL A 254 -4.20 -2.53 -2.50
CA VAL A 254 -5.43 -1.78 -2.82
C VAL A 254 -6.55 -2.13 -1.84
N LEU A 255 -6.82 -3.42 -1.65
CA LEU A 255 -7.91 -3.86 -0.78
C LEU A 255 -7.62 -3.57 0.69
N GLU A 256 -6.37 -3.67 1.13
CA GLU A 256 -5.99 -3.27 2.49
C GLU A 256 -6.23 -1.76 2.72
N SER A 257 -5.87 -0.92 1.76
CA SER A 257 -6.16 0.53 1.79
C SER A 257 -7.68 0.81 1.79
N CYS A 258 -8.45 0.07 1.00
CA CYS A 258 -9.92 0.16 1.01
C CYS A 258 -10.51 -0.26 2.36
N LYS A 259 -10.01 -1.36 2.95
CA LYS A 259 -10.42 -1.85 4.26
C LYS A 259 -10.20 -0.79 5.33
N ILE A 260 -9.02 -0.16 5.35
CA ILE A 260 -8.70 0.92 6.29
C ILE A 260 -9.70 2.07 6.15
N LEU A 261 -10.01 2.49 4.92
CA LEU A 261 -10.99 3.54 4.65
C LEU A 261 -12.38 3.15 5.15
N LEU A 262 -12.85 1.95 4.82
CA LEU A 262 -14.17 1.45 5.23
C LEU A 262 -14.30 1.36 6.76
N VAL A 263 -13.28 0.83 7.45
CA VAL A 263 -13.27 0.74 8.92
C VAL A 263 -13.26 2.13 9.56
N LYS A 264 -12.50 3.08 9.00
CA LYS A 264 -12.51 4.48 9.45
C LYS A 264 -13.91 5.10 9.29
N SER A 265 -14.56 4.91 8.15
CA SER A 265 -15.92 5.40 7.91
C SER A 265 -16.94 4.77 8.87
N LEU A 266 -16.90 3.45 9.07
CA LEU A 266 -17.76 2.75 10.04
C LEU A 266 -17.55 3.24 11.48
N ARG A 267 -16.33 3.66 11.84
CA ARG A 267 -16.04 4.25 13.16
C ARG A 267 -16.72 5.61 13.34
N VAL A 268 -16.79 6.44 12.28
CA VAL A 268 -17.49 7.74 12.32
C VAL A 268 -18.98 7.55 12.64
N PHE A 269 -19.60 6.49 12.10
CA PHE A 269 -20.99 6.13 12.40
C PHE A 269 -21.18 5.39 13.74
N GLY A 270 -20.12 5.24 14.55
CA GLY A 270 -20.18 4.58 15.86
C GLY A 270 -20.37 3.06 15.80
N VAL A 271 -20.26 2.45 14.62
CA VAL A 271 -20.46 1.01 14.41
C VAL A 271 -19.21 0.24 14.83
N CYS A 272 -17.99 0.67 14.45
CA CYS A 272 -16.77 -0.03 14.86
C CYS A 272 -16.13 0.55 16.14
N LYS A 273 -16.26 -0.14 17.29
CA LYS A 273 -15.41 0.09 18.49
C LYS A 273 -14.09 -0.67 18.38
N LEU A 274 -13.26 -0.28 17.41
CA LEU A 274 -11.94 -0.88 17.19
C LEU A 274 -10.86 -0.07 17.91
N GLN A 275 -10.20 -0.62 18.92
CA GLN A 275 -8.87 -0.14 19.31
C GLN A 275 -7.91 -0.62 18.22
N MET A 276 -7.25 0.30 17.52
CA MET A 276 -6.14 -0.08 16.65
C MET A 276 -5.03 -0.67 17.52
N PRO A 277 -4.35 -1.75 17.09
CA PRO A 277 -3.13 -2.18 17.75
C PRO A 277 -2.15 -1.00 17.75
N ARG A 278 -1.70 -0.58 18.92
CA ARG A 278 -0.57 0.35 19.03
C ARG A 278 0.62 -0.33 18.35
N VAL A 279 1.23 0.32 17.37
CA VAL A 279 2.57 -0.04 16.91
C VAL A 279 3.47 0.16 18.13
N SER A 280 3.85 -0.94 18.78
CA SER A 280 4.80 -0.91 19.89
C SER A 280 6.19 -0.79 19.31
N ASP A 281 6.79 0.39 19.43
CA ASP A 281 8.23 0.58 19.36
C ASP A 281 8.88 -0.17 20.52
N THR A 282 9.40 -1.37 20.28
CA THR A 282 10.56 -1.85 21.02
C THR A 282 11.31 -2.91 20.23
N SER A 283 12.49 -2.52 19.78
CA SER A 283 13.53 -3.43 19.32
C SER A 283 13.95 -4.35 20.47
N THR A 284 13.91 -5.66 20.24
CA THR A 284 14.94 -6.58 20.74
C THR A 284 14.86 -7.88 19.95
N GLY A 285 15.95 -8.21 19.28
CA GLY A 285 16.04 -9.35 18.38
C GLY A 285 15.86 -10.68 19.11
N THR A 286 15.06 -11.55 18.53
CA THR A 286 15.30 -13.00 18.55
C THR A 286 14.55 -13.64 17.39
N LEU A 287 15.27 -14.39 16.56
CA LEU A 287 14.70 -15.27 15.53
C LEU A 287 13.75 -16.27 16.21
N SER A 288 12.48 -16.25 15.80
CA SER A 288 11.56 -17.37 16.01
C SER A 288 10.47 -17.31 14.94
N ASP A 289 10.76 -17.94 13.80
CA ASP A 289 9.77 -18.31 12.78
C ASP A 289 8.58 -19.08 13.40
N SER A 290 7.40 -18.89 12.80
CA SER A 290 6.17 -19.72 12.89
C SER A 290 5.05 -19.40 13.90
N ARG A 291 5.15 -18.39 14.79
CA ARG A 291 4.07 -18.16 15.79
C ARG A 291 3.37 -16.80 15.76
N THR A 292 3.84 -15.85 14.96
CA THR A 292 3.28 -14.48 14.90
C THR A 292 2.31 -14.27 13.73
N GLU A 293 2.16 -15.24 12.81
CA GLU A 293 1.20 -15.19 11.69
C GLU A 293 -0.27 -15.49 12.11
N LEU A 294 -0.53 -15.75 13.40
CA LEU A 294 -1.82 -16.28 13.88
C LEU A 294 -2.81 -15.25 14.45
N SER A 295 -2.54 -13.94 14.45
CA SER A 295 -3.37 -12.96 15.18
C SER A 295 -4.13 -11.94 14.34
N SER A 296 -4.49 -12.24 13.08
CA SER A 296 -5.49 -11.44 12.35
C SER A 296 -6.45 -12.32 11.52
N TRP A 297 -7.16 -13.23 12.19
CA TRP A 297 -8.25 -14.00 11.56
C TRP A 297 -9.45 -13.08 11.22
N PHE A 298 -10.33 -13.47 10.30
CA PHE A 298 -11.47 -12.65 9.84
C PHE A 298 -12.21 -11.97 11.02
N LEU A 299 -12.29 -10.64 11.00
CA LEU A 299 -12.93 -9.79 12.03
C LEU A 299 -12.32 -9.82 13.45
N SER A 300 -11.17 -10.49 13.68
CA SER A 300 -10.53 -10.55 15.01
C SER A 300 -10.26 -9.20 15.65
N ASP A 301 -9.90 -8.18 14.84
CA ASP A 301 -9.64 -6.81 15.32
C ASP A 301 -10.89 -6.12 15.93
N VAL A 302 -12.09 -6.56 15.55
CA VAL A 302 -13.36 -5.93 15.97
C VAL A 302 -13.83 -6.44 17.33
N PHE A 303 -13.36 -7.61 17.76
CA PHE A 303 -13.92 -8.33 18.90
C PHE A 303 -13.09 -8.29 20.20
N HIS A 304 -11.88 -7.73 20.18
CA HIS A 304 -11.07 -7.63 21.40
C HIS A 304 -11.58 -6.59 22.43
N SER A 305 -12.66 -5.85 22.16
CA SER A 305 -13.17 -4.78 23.04
C SER A 305 -14.44 -5.11 23.85
N SER A 306 -14.96 -6.35 23.81
CA SER A 306 -16.19 -6.70 24.53
C SER A 306 -15.99 -7.32 25.93
N CYS A 307 -14.75 -7.53 26.39
CA CYS A 307 -14.47 -7.90 27.78
C CYS A 307 -14.08 -6.67 28.60
N PRO A 308 -14.69 -6.43 29.78
CA PRO A 308 -14.38 -5.25 30.59
C PRO A 308 -12.93 -5.33 31.10
N PRO A 309 -12.08 -4.32 30.85
CA PRO A 309 -10.79 -4.24 31.52
C PRO A 309 -11.03 -3.92 33.00
N LYS A 310 -10.31 -4.62 33.87
CA LYS A 310 -10.20 -4.25 35.28
C LYS A 310 -9.64 -2.83 35.38
N ILE A 311 -10.30 -2.05 36.21
CA ILE A 311 -10.02 -0.66 36.57
C ILE A 311 -8.51 -0.39 36.69
N SER A 312 -8.01 0.55 35.90
CA SER A 312 -6.92 1.44 36.31
C SER A 312 -7.14 2.80 35.65
N GLU A 313 -7.47 3.77 36.50
CA GLU A 313 -7.72 5.16 36.18
C GLU A 313 -6.45 5.91 35.74
N GLU A 314 -6.69 6.95 34.93
CA GLU A 314 -5.87 8.17 34.76
C GLU A 314 -4.45 8.05 34.17
N LEU A 315 -4.33 8.48 32.91
CA LEU A 315 -3.46 9.61 32.47
C LEU A 315 -3.22 9.49 30.95
N GLU A 316 -4.10 10.01 30.08
CA GLU A 316 -3.77 10.20 28.65
C GLU A 316 -4.84 11.04 27.90
N SER A 317 -5.29 12.18 28.48
CA SER A 317 -6.25 13.07 27.80
C SER A 317 -5.62 14.06 26.81
N ASN A 318 -4.28 14.14 26.71
CA ASN A 318 -3.64 15.28 26.04
C ASN A 318 -2.93 14.96 24.72
N ILE A 319 -2.94 13.71 24.25
CA ILE A 319 -2.39 13.31 22.92
C ILE A 319 -3.51 13.04 21.91
N PHE A 320 -4.73 12.71 22.38
CA PHE A 320 -5.86 12.36 21.52
C PHE A 320 -6.47 13.56 20.78
N ASP A 321 -6.42 14.76 21.35
CA ASP A 321 -6.96 15.96 20.72
C ASP A 321 -6.18 16.40 19.47
N ASP A 322 -4.89 16.05 19.37
CA ASP A 322 -4.05 16.45 18.24
C ASP A 322 -4.17 15.48 17.03
N ILE A 323 -4.69 14.27 17.25
CA ILE A 323 -5.07 13.32 16.19
C ILE A 323 -6.53 13.55 15.77
N ALA A 324 -7.40 13.90 16.71
CA ALA A 324 -8.80 14.23 16.43
C ALA A 324 -8.96 15.51 15.58
N SER A 325 -8.03 16.47 15.70
CA SER A 325 -8.01 17.69 14.89
C SER A 325 -7.65 17.45 13.41
N LYS A 326 -6.86 16.41 13.11
CA LYS A 326 -6.56 15.93 11.73
C LYS A 326 -7.66 15.03 11.15
N GLN A 327 -8.66 14.66 11.94
CA GLN A 327 -9.64 13.62 11.62
C GLN A 327 -10.87 14.14 10.85
N LYS A 328 -10.98 15.46 10.62
CA LYS A 328 -12.12 16.07 9.91
C LYS A 328 -12.16 15.82 8.40
N ASP A 329 -11.08 15.32 7.80
CA ASP A 329 -10.92 15.23 6.33
C ASP A 329 -11.21 13.85 5.73
N CYS A 330 -11.62 12.87 6.52
CA CYS A 330 -11.94 11.50 6.05
C CYS A 330 -13.43 11.15 6.12
N ASN A 331 -14.32 12.14 6.16
CA ASN A 331 -15.76 11.89 6.16
C ASN A 331 -16.24 11.83 4.71
N LEU A 332 -16.53 10.62 4.22
CA LEU A 332 -17.20 10.43 2.94
C LEU A 332 -18.65 10.93 3.04
N SER A 333 -19.13 11.64 2.02
CA SER A 333 -20.56 11.95 1.88
C SER A 333 -21.36 10.67 1.66
N VAL A 334 -22.68 10.75 1.83
CA VAL A 334 -23.61 9.64 1.58
C VAL A 334 -23.51 9.16 0.12
N GLU A 335 -23.43 10.10 -0.84
CA GLU A 335 -23.27 9.80 -2.25
C GLU A 335 -21.91 9.15 -2.54
N GLU A 336 -20.85 9.67 -1.92
CA GLU A 336 -19.49 9.14 -2.05
C GLU A 336 -19.38 7.71 -1.52
N ILE A 337 -20.04 7.40 -0.40
CA ILE A 337 -20.09 6.04 0.15
C ILE A 337 -20.77 5.08 -0.83
N LYS A 338 -21.90 5.47 -1.42
CA LYS A 338 -22.65 4.63 -2.35
C LYS A 338 -21.86 4.36 -3.63
N ASP A 339 -21.25 5.40 -4.20
CA ASP A 339 -20.42 5.30 -5.40
C ASP A 339 -19.19 4.43 -5.14
N PHE A 340 -18.47 4.69 -4.04
CA PHE A 340 -17.33 3.88 -3.60
C PHE A 340 -17.68 2.40 -3.44
N SER A 341 -18.75 2.11 -2.70
CA SER A 341 -19.19 0.75 -2.41
C SER A 341 -19.51 -0.01 -3.70
N ASN A 342 -20.21 0.63 -4.64
CA ASN A 342 -20.53 0.03 -5.94
C ASN A 342 -19.27 -0.27 -6.77
N VAL A 343 -18.33 0.67 -6.89
CA VAL A 343 -17.09 0.46 -7.64
C VAL A 343 -16.24 -0.64 -7.00
N LEU A 344 -16.13 -0.66 -5.67
CA LEU A 344 -15.37 -1.67 -4.93
C LEU A 344 -15.98 -3.08 -5.07
N GLU A 345 -17.30 -3.20 -4.99
CA GLU A 345 -17.99 -4.49 -5.20
C GLU A 345 -17.75 -5.03 -6.61
N ASN A 346 -17.83 -4.18 -7.62
CA ASN A 346 -17.54 -4.56 -9.01
C ASN A 346 -16.08 -5.01 -9.19
N LEU A 347 -15.14 -4.33 -8.54
CA LEU A 347 -13.74 -4.71 -8.54
C LEU A 347 -13.53 -6.09 -7.89
N ILE A 348 -14.09 -6.33 -6.70
CA ILE A 348 -14.00 -7.61 -6.00
C ILE A 348 -14.61 -8.75 -6.84
N ALA A 349 -15.79 -8.51 -7.44
CA ALA A 349 -16.45 -9.48 -8.29
C ALA A 349 -15.59 -9.91 -9.48
N LYS A 350 -14.91 -8.96 -10.14
CA LYS A 350 -13.97 -9.27 -11.23
C LYS A 350 -12.69 -9.94 -10.76
N LEU A 351 -12.22 -9.61 -9.56
CA LEU A 351 -10.96 -10.12 -9.03
C LEU A 351 -11.08 -11.59 -8.57
N ASN A 352 -12.25 -12.01 -8.06
CA ASN A 352 -12.45 -13.36 -7.51
C ASN A 352 -12.07 -14.50 -8.48
N PRO A 353 -12.52 -14.51 -9.75
CA PRO A 353 -12.06 -15.52 -10.72
C PRO A 353 -10.54 -15.50 -10.95
N THR A 354 -9.93 -14.33 -10.91
CA THR A 354 -8.48 -14.18 -11.09
C THR A 354 -7.71 -14.72 -9.87
N ILE A 355 -8.24 -14.53 -8.67
CA ILE A 355 -7.68 -15.12 -7.44
C ILE A 355 -7.74 -16.65 -7.51
N GLU A 356 -8.87 -17.20 -7.98
CA GLU A 356 -9.05 -18.65 -8.17
C GLU A 356 -7.96 -19.21 -9.11
N LEU A 357 -7.72 -18.55 -10.26
CA LEU A 357 -6.68 -18.96 -11.21
C LEU A 357 -5.27 -18.89 -10.62
N CYS A 358 -5.01 -17.92 -9.74
CA CYS A 358 -3.73 -17.78 -9.07
C CYS A 358 -3.55 -18.71 -7.85
N TRP A 359 -4.60 -19.42 -7.42
CA TRP A 359 -4.61 -20.15 -6.14
C TRP A 359 -3.47 -21.16 -6.02
N ASN A 360 -3.23 -21.92 -7.09
CA ASN A 360 -2.20 -22.96 -7.11
C ASN A 360 -0.77 -22.40 -7.22
N LEU A 361 -0.60 -21.23 -7.85
CA LEU A 361 0.71 -20.61 -8.05
C LEU A 361 1.17 -19.82 -6.83
N HIS A 362 0.24 -19.10 -6.19
CA HIS A 362 0.53 -18.17 -5.11
C HIS A 362 -0.47 -18.32 -3.95
N HIS A 363 -0.65 -19.55 -3.46
CA HIS A 363 -1.67 -19.90 -2.46
C HIS A 363 -1.74 -18.96 -1.25
N ARG A 364 -0.59 -18.58 -0.65
CA ARG A 364 -0.57 -17.68 0.51
C ARG A 364 -1.11 -16.29 0.19
N LEU A 365 -0.76 -15.73 -0.97
CA LEU A 365 -1.23 -14.42 -1.41
C LEU A 365 -2.69 -14.47 -1.83
N ALA A 366 -3.09 -15.50 -2.58
CA ALA A 366 -4.48 -15.72 -2.98
C ALA A 366 -5.39 -15.83 -1.75
N LYS A 367 -5.00 -16.64 -0.75
CA LYS A 367 -5.69 -16.76 0.53
C LYS A 367 -5.83 -15.41 1.24
N LYS A 368 -4.72 -14.67 1.39
CA LYS A 368 -4.74 -13.35 2.05
C LYS A 368 -5.65 -12.36 1.31
N LEU A 369 -5.59 -12.37 -0.01
CA LEU A 369 -6.38 -11.48 -0.86
C LEU A 369 -7.87 -11.80 -0.77
N THR A 370 -8.26 -13.07 -0.79
CA THR A 370 -9.66 -13.50 -0.58
C THR A 370 -10.21 -13.07 0.78
N ILE A 371 -9.44 -13.26 1.86
CA ILE A 371 -9.87 -12.82 3.20
C ILE A 371 -10.08 -11.30 3.23
N THR A 372 -9.15 -10.55 2.64
CA THR A 372 -9.23 -9.08 2.58
C THR A 372 -10.41 -8.63 1.71
N SER A 373 -10.65 -9.29 0.57
CA SER A 373 -11.84 -9.08 -0.27
C SER A 373 -13.14 -9.30 0.50
N ALA A 374 -13.23 -10.40 1.27
CA ALA A 374 -14.41 -10.68 2.09
C ALA A 374 -14.64 -9.60 3.15
N GLN A 375 -13.58 -9.14 3.82
CA GLN A 375 -13.66 -8.05 4.81
C GLN A 375 -14.13 -6.75 4.16
N CYS A 376 -13.52 -6.36 3.04
CA CYS A 376 -13.90 -5.17 2.29
C CYS A 376 -15.36 -5.22 1.84
N PHE A 377 -15.79 -6.34 1.27
CA PHE A 377 -17.16 -6.52 0.81
C PHE A 377 -18.16 -6.39 1.97
N MET A 378 -17.87 -7.08 3.09
CA MET A 378 -18.70 -7.06 4.29
C MET A 378 -18.80 -5.64 4.88
N TYR A 379 -17.68 -4.94 5.07
CA TYR A 379 -17.69 -3.57 5.59
C TYR A 379 -18.37 -2.58 4.65
N SER A 380 -18.19 -2.73 3.34
CA SER A 380 -18.87 -1.93 2.30
C SER A 380 -20.39 -2.08 2.39
N ARG A 381 -20.89 -3.32 2.53
CA ARG A 381 -22.32 -3.61 2.70
C ARG A 381 -22.89 -3.08 4.01
N CYS A 382 -22.15 -3.21 5.11
CA CYS A 382 -22.54 -2.61 6.39
C CYS A 382 -22.67 -1.09 6.26
N LEU A 383 -21.68 -0.44 5.64
CA LEU A 383 -21.66 1.02 5.47
C LEU A 383 -22.81 1.49 4.57
N SER A 384 -23.07 0.79 3.47
CA SER A 384 -24.21 1.07 2.59
C SER A 384 -25.56 0.93 3.31
N SER A 385 -25.72 -0.08 4.17
CA SER A 385 -26.93 -0.28 4.97
C SER A 385 -27.17 0.86 5.97
N ILE A 386 -26.11 1.34 6.62
CA ILE A 386 -26.18 2.49 7.53
C ILE A 386 -26.65 3.74 6.77
N VAL A 387 -26.03 4.02 5.62
CA VAL A 387 -26.34 5.20 4.81
C VAL A 387 -27.80 5.22 4.35
N LEU A 388 -28.33 4.10 3.87
CA LEU A 388 -29.75 4.00 3.48
C LEU A 388 -30.69 4.32 4.64
N GLN A 389 -30.34 3.89 5.86
CA GLN A 389 -31.15 4.17 7.03
C GLN A 389 -31.10 5.64 7.44
N VAL A 390 -29.94 6.30 7.31
CA VAL A 390 -29.80 7.74 7.58
C VAL A 390 -30.67 8.57 6.65
N GLN A 391 -30.70 8.23 5.35
CA GLN A 391 -31.55 8.90 4.37
C GLN A 391 -33.04 8.72 4.73
N ASN A 392 -33.47 7.49 5.03
CA ASN A 392 -34.86 7.19 5.38
C ASN A 392 -35.33 7.85 6.68
N THR A 393 -34.42 8.17 7.61
CA THR A 393 -34.74 8.85 8.87
C THR A 393 -34.84 10.36 8.68
N GLN A 394 -34.00 10.96 7.82
CA GLN A 394 -34.05 12.39 7.49
C GLN A 394 -35.30 12.80 6.71
N GLU A 395 -35.88 11.90 5.91
CA GLU A 395 -37.13 12.17 5.18
C GLU A 395 -38.37 12.16 6.08
N ASN A 396 -38.29 11.58 7.29
CA ASN A 396 -39.45 11.36 8.16
C ASN A 396 -39.55 12.29 9.38
N ASP A 397 -38.47 12.96 9.79
CA ASP A 397 -38.46 13.80 11.00
C ASP A 397 -38.29 15.30 10.69
N SER A 398 -39.41 16.02 10.62
CA SER A 398 -39.43 17.45 10.87
C SER A 398 -39.34 17.71 12.38
N GLU A 399 -38.24 18.35 12.79
CA GLU A 399 -37.94 18.91 14.12
C GLU A 399 -37.27 17.96 15.15
N ASN A 400 -36.03 18.37 15.48
CA ASN A 400 -35.24 18.12 16.69
C ASN A 400 -34.24 16.95 16.74
N SER A 401 -32.97 17.34 16.57
CA SER A 401 -31.72 16.69 17.00
C SER A 401 -31.45 15.27 16.48
N CYS A 402 -30.65 15.19 15.42
CA CYS A 402 -30.03 13.96 14.93
C CYS A 402 -28.98 13.47 15.94
N ALA A 403 -29.43 12.76 16.97
CA ALA A 403 -28.56 11.94 17.81
C ALA A 403 -28.61 10.50 17.27
N PHE A 404 -27.63 10.13 16.46
CA PHE A 404 -27.34 8.73 16.16
C PHE A 404 -27.34 7.98 17.49
N LYS A 405 -28.18 6.95 17.67
CA LYS A 405 -28.09 6.01 18.79
C LYS A 405 -27.32 4.77 18.30
N PRO A 406 -25.98 4.77 18.35
CA PRO A 406 -25.14 3.76 17.70
C PRO A 406 -25.23 2.36 18.33
N VAL A 407 -25.85 2.20 19.50
CA VAL A 407 -25.74 0.97 20.32
C VAL A 407 -26.78 -0.10 19.95
N ASP A 408 -27.99 0.28 19.54
CA ASP A 408 -29.08 -0.70 19.33
C ASP A 408 -29.14 -1.28 17.91
N TRP A 409 -28.49 -0.63 16.93
CA TRP A 409 -28.61 -0.96 15.50
C TRP A 409 -27.39 -1.67 14.91
N PHE A 410 -26.31 -1.79 15.69
CA PHE A 410 -25.10 -2.48 15.31
C PHE A 410 -25.35 -3.92 14.80
N PRO A 411 -26.15 -4.78 15.47
CA PRO A 411 -26.37 -6.15 15.00
C PRO A 411 -27.06 -6.23 13.63
N VAL A 412 -27.91 -5.26 13.29
CA VAL A 412 -28.69 -5.26 12.05
C VAL A 412 -27.79 -5.03 10.84
N HIS A 413 -26.93 -4.01 10.87
CA HIS A 413 -26.05 -3.70 9.74
C HIS A 413 -25.01 -4.78 9.50
N TRP A 414 -24.50 -5.40 10.57
CA TRP A 414 -23.58 -6.54 10.49
C TRP A 414 -24.26 -7.77 9.90
N ARG A 415 -25.51 -8.05 10.28
CA ARG A 415 -26.31 -9.11 9.66
C ARG A 415 -26.47 -8.89 8.17
N THR A 416 -26.83 -7.68 7.73
CA THR A 416 -26.93 -7.34 6.30
C THR A 416 -25.61 -7.61 5.56
N GLY A 417 -24.47 -7.25 6.17
CA GLY A 417 -23.15 -7.54 5.60
C GLY A 417 -22.84 -9.03 5.47
N LEU A 418 -23.22 -9.83 6.46
CA LEU A 418 -23.02 -11.29 6.46
C LEU A 418 -23.95 -12.01 5.48
N GLU A 419 -25.22 -11.61 5.40
CA GLU A 419 -26.19 -12.14 4.43
C GLU A 419 -25.71 -11.86 3.00
N ALA A 420 -25.27 -10.63 2.72
CA ALA A 420 -24.72 -10.28 1.41
C ALA A 420 -23.45 -11.09 1.08
N LEU A 421 -22.59 -11.38 2.06
CA LEU A 421 -21.41 -12.22 1.86
C LEU A 421 -21.82 -13.66 1.51
N ALA A 422 -22.84 -14.21 2.16
CA ALA A 422 -23.39 -15.52 1.85
C ALA A 422 -23.93 -15.59 0.40
N GLU A 423 -24.63 -14.55 -0.07
CA GLU A 423 -25.08 -14.47 -1.47
C GLU A 423 -23.91 -14.48 -2.47
N VAL A 424 -22.81 -13.79 -2.16
CA VAL A 424 -21.61 -13.80 -3.00
C VAL A 424 -20.97 -15.18 -3.03
N ILE A 425 -20.90 -15.88 -1.89
CA ILE A 425 -20.37 -17.25 -1.82
C ILE A 425 -21.16 -18.17 -2.78
N MET A 426 -22.49 -18.08 -2.78
CA MET A 426 -23.33 -18.85 -3.70
C MET A 426 -23.02 -18.54 -5.17
N LYS A 427 -22.91 -17.25 -5.53
CA LYS A 427 -22.54 -16.84 -6.90
C LYS A 427 -21.16 -17.33 -7.32
N LEU A 428 -20.20 -17.39 -6.39
CA LEU A 428 -18.86 -17.90 -6.65
C LEU A 428 -18.84 -19.41 -6.88
N GLN A 429 -19.68 -20.17 -6.17
CA GLN A 429 -19.86 -21.60 -6.43
C GLN A 429 -20.47 -21.84 -7.81
N GLU A 430 -21.46 -21.04 -8.20
CA GLU A 430 -22.07 -21.09 -9.54
C GLU A 430 -21.05 -20.77 -10.65
N SER A 431 -20.09 -19.88 -10.39
CA SER A 431 -19.02 -19.53 -11.33
C SER A 431 -17.77 -20.42 -11.23
N HIS A 432 -17.85 -21.54 -10.49
CA HIS A 432 -16.77 -22.50 -10.29
C HIS A 432 -15.51 -21.95 -9.61
N CYS A 433 -15.64 -20.86 -8.83
CA CYS A 433 -14.58 -20.32 -7.98
C CYS A 433 -14.58 -21.03 -6.61
N TRP A 434 -14.27 -22.32 -6.60
CA TRP A 434 -14.47 -23.21 -5.45
C TRP A 434 -13.57 -22.87 -4.27
N GLU A 435 -12.30 -22.60 -4.52
CA GLU A 435 -11.32 -22.33 -3.47
C GLU A 435 -11.59 -20.97 -2.80
N VAL A 436 -11.87 -19.95 -3.61
CA VAL A 436 -12.27 -18.63 -3.12
C VAL A 436 -13.58 -18.71 -2.33
N ALA A 437 -14.59 -19.41 -2.85
CA ALA A 437 -15.88 -19.58 -2.17
C ALA A 437 -15.73 -20.33 -0.83
N SER A 438 -14.94 -21.40 -0.81
CA SER A 438 -14.66 -22.20 0.39
C SER A 438 -14.01 -21.34 1.49
N LEU A 439 -13.00 -20.55 1.13
CA LEU A 439 -12.32 -19.69 2.09
C LEU A 439 -13.20 -18.53 2.58
N MET A 440 -14.06 -17.97 1.71
CA MET A 440 -15.05 -16.97 2.15
C MET A 440 -16.09 -17.58 3.10
N LEU A 441 -16.47 -18.85 2.89
CA LEU A 441 -17.32 -19.59 3.81
C LEU A 441 -16.63 -19.81 5.16
N ASP A 442 -15.35 -20.19 5.18
CA ASP A 442 -14.56 -20.29 6.41
C ASP A 442 -14.51 -18.96 7.17
N CYS A 443 -14.42 -17.82 6.46
CA CYS A 443 -14.51 -16.50 7.06
C CYS A 443 -15.86 -16.28 7.75
N LEU A 444 -16.96 -16.62 7.07
CA LEU A 444 -18.32 -16.48 7.60
C LEU A 444 -18.57 -17.40 8.82
N LEU A 445 -18.06 -18.63 8.79
CA LEU A 445 -18.14 -19.56 9.91
C LEU A 445 -17.23 -19.17 11.09
N GLY A 446 -16.14 -18.46 10.81
CA GLY A 446 -15.19 -17.95 11.79
C GLY A 446 -15.65 -16.69 12.54
N VAL A 447 -16.84 -16.15 12.23
CA VAL A 447 -17.42 -15.00 12.93
C VAL A 447 -17.77 -15.38 14.37
N PRO A 448 -17.32 -14.63 15.39
CA PRO A 448 -17.67 -14.92 16.78
C PRO A 448 -19.19 -14.95 17.01
N CYS A 449 -19.67 -15.92 17.80
CA CYS A 449 -21.10 -16.21 18.06
C CYS A 449 -21.89 -15.11 18.79
N CYS A 450 -21.37 -13.89 18.89
CA CYS A 450 -22.04 -12.76 19.53
C CYS A 450 -23.18 -12.15 18.68
N PHE A 451 -23.38 -12.64 17.46
CA PHE A 451 -24.57 -12.33 16.67
C PHE A 451 -25.65 -13.37 16.99
N PRO A 452 -26.84 -12.96 17.47
CA PRO A 452 -27.96 -13.89 17.55
C PRO A 452 -28.34 -14.30 16.13
N ALA A 453 -27.92 -15.52 15.76
CA ALA A 453 -28.54 -16.29 14.70
C ALA A 453 -29.96 -16.61 15.20
N GLY A 454 -30.97 -16.11 14.46
CA GLY A 454 -32.35 -16.46 14.72
C GLY A 454 -32.62 -17.91 14.40
#